data_AF-A0A0C3NXJ8-F1
#
_entry.id   AF-A0A0C3NXJ8-F1
#
_cell.length_a   1.000
_cell.length_b   1.000
_cell.length_c   1.000
_cell.angle_alpha   90.00
_cell.angle_beta   90.00
_cell.angle_gamma   90.00
#
_symmetry.space_group_name_H-M   'P 1'
#
loop_
_entity.id
_entity.type
_entity.pdbx_description
1 polymer ?
#
loop_
_entity_poly.entity_id
_entity_poly.type
_entity_poly.pdbx_seq_one_letter_code
_entity_poly.pdbx_strand_id
1 'polypeptide(L)'
;MGPLIAGETDSVDFHWANQATGCRYLVGVHDKKTGKTTIRPTPLHILTRDVKALKGQEPIAVSVLQRLEARAALGESFGTKKAKLAIKAQEQNKVDVSAMESVQDSSVRRLYDAVPAIGHPKQSWKSFSAREVNLYAVRCCRRSVVSIHGECKDVFQKETLLLTHMFALCLRVDDYATNAEIIAKDLSQSTQSQWITKLTVADLKRLGLPDSAAKTKHALLRVPLEFPQPRGKRRHG
;
A
#
# COMPACT_ATOMS: atom_id res chain seq x y z
N MET A 1 -22.05 12.35 65.20
CA MET A 1 -22.00 11.12 64.38
C MET A 1 -23.32 11.00 63.67
N GLY A 2 -23.33 11.09 62.34
CA GLY A 2 -24.55 10.90 61.54
C GLY A 2 -24.91 9.40 61.42
N PRO A 3 -26.17 9.06 61.17
CA PRO A 3 -26.58 7.68 60.94
C PRO A 3 -25.93 7.13 59.68
N LEU A 4 -25.38 5.92 59.75
CA LEU A 4 -24.94 5.16 58.58
C LEU A 4 -26.16 4.48 57.96
N ILE A 5 -26.39 4.71 56.66
CA ILE A 5 -27.48 4.09 55.92
C ILE A 5 -26.90 3.00 55.02
N ALA A 6 -27.36 1.77 55.23
CA ALA A 6 -27.12 0.65 54.35
C ALA A 6 -28.47 -0.01 54.04
N GLY A 7 -28.65 -0.46 52.80
CA GLY A 7 -29.85 -1.15 52.37
C GLY A 7 -29.47 -2.39 51.55
N GLU A 8 -30.16 -3.49 51.79
CA GLU A 8 -29.90 -4.76 51.11
C GLU A 8 -31.19 -5.23 50.43
N THR A 9 -31.05 -5.73 49.21
CA THR A 9 -32.12 -6.39 48.45
C THR A 9 -31.61 -7.71 47.89
N ASP A 10 -32.47 -8.54 47.33
CA ASP A 10 -32.08 -9.86 46.82
C ASP A 10 -30.92 -9.81 45.79
N SER A 11 -30.81 -8.73 45.01
CA SER A 11 -29.82 -8.61 43.93
C SER A 11 -28.80 -7.48 44.09
N VAL A 12 -29.10 -6.46 44.90
CA VAL A 12 -28.34 -5.20 44.95
C VAL A 12 -28.12 -4.76 46.39
N ASP A 13 -26.91 -4.29 46.68
CA ASP A 13 -26.54 -3.65 47.94
C ASP A 13 -26.44 -2.13 47.72
N PHE A 14 -27.01 -1.36 48.65
CA PHE A 14 -26.93 0.10 48.70
C PHE A 14 -26.04 0.52 49.85
N HIS A 15 -24.97 1.26 49.54
CA HIS A 15 -24.08 1.80 50.55
C HIS A 15 -24.04 3.33 50.49
N TRP A 16 -23.83 3.92 51.66
CA TRP A 16 -23.64 5.35 51.85
C TRP A 16 -22.25 5.78 51.36
N ALA A 17 -22.18 6.68 50.37
CA ALA A 17 -20.93 7.34 49.98
C ALA A 17 -20.86 8.74 50.60
N ASN A 18 -19.66 9.14 51.03
CA ASN A 18 -19.43 10.31 51.90
C ASN A 18 -20.13 11.61 51.46
N GLN A 19 -20.49 12.42 52.46
CA GLN A 19 -21.39 13.57 52.38
C GLN A 19 -20.73 14.77 51.68
N ALA A 20 -21.51 15.49 50.85
CA ALA A 20 -21.13 16.79 50.31
C ALA A 20 -21.01 17.80 51.46
N THR A 21 -19.79 18.11 51.89
CA THR A 21 -19.49 19.10 52.92
C THR A 21 -19.81 20.50 52.39
N GLY A 22 -20.65 21.26 53.10
CA GLY A 22 -20.90 22.69 52.82
C GLY A 22 -22.35 23.12 52.66
N CYS A 23 -23.32 22.21 52.65
CA CYS A 23 -24.75 22.54 52.51
C CYS A 23 -25.62 21.90 53.61
N ARG A 24 -26.58 22.66 54.14
CA ARG A 24 -27.58 22.17 55.12
C ARG A 24 -28.95 22.08 54.44
N TYR A 25 -29.45 20.86 54.31
CA TYR A 25 -30.75 20.61 53.70
C TYR A 25 -31.86 20.56 54.75
N LEU A 26 -33.03 21.06 54.37
CA LEU A 26 -34.23 21.09 55.19
C LEU A 26 -35.40 20.56 54.34
N VAL A 27 -36.23 19.69 54.91
CA VAL A 27 -37.48 19.25 54.29
C VAL A 27 -38.62 20.05 54.88
N GLY A 28 -39.36 20.71 54.00
CA GLY A 28 -40.57 21.46 54.35
C GLY A 28 -41.82 20.69 53.94
N VAL A 29 -42.74 20.47 54.87
CA VAL A 29 -44.09 19.98 54.59
C VAL A 29 -45.07 21.13 54.82
N HIS A 30 -45.71 21.59 53.75
CA HIS A 30 -46.71 22.66 53.78
C HIS A 30 -48.12 22.09 53.61
N ASP A 31 -49.01 22.40 54.55
CA ASP A 31 -50.42 22.08 54.44
C ASP A 31 -51.21 23.32 53.98
N LYS A 32 -51.78 23.24 52.76
CA LYS A 32 -52.51 24.33 52.12
C LYS A 32 -53.82 24.68 52.84
N LYS A 33 -54.45 23.72 53.53
CA LYS A 33 -55.74 23.94 54.21
C LYS A 33 -55.56 24.71 55.51
N THR A 34 -54.46 24.44 56.22
CA THR A 34 -54.15 25.06 57.52
C THR A 34 -53.13 26.19 57.41
N GLY A 35 -52.53 26.42 56.23
CA GLY A 35 -51.52 27.45 55.98
C GLY A 35 -50.18 27.20 56.70
N LYS A 36 -50.00 26.04 57.34
CA LYS A 36 -48.87 25.75 58.22
C LYS A 36 -47.75 25.04 57.46
N THR A 37 -46.53 25.55 57.55
CA THR A 37 -45.32 24.92 57.01
C THR A 37 -44.47 24.38 58.16
N THR A 38 -44.20 23.08 58.16
CA THR A 38 -43.28 22.44 59.10
C THR A 38 -41.95 22.18 58.41
N ILE A 39 -40.85 22.66 58.97
CA ILE A 39 -39.51 22.53 58.40
C ILE A 39 -38.67 21.66 59.34
N ARG A 40 -38.02 20.63 58.80
CA ARG A 40 -37.13 19.74 59.57
C ARG A 40 -35.76 19.65 58.91
N PRO A 41 -34.66 19.75 59.67
CA PRO A 41 -33.31 19.54 59.13
C PRO A 41 -33.14 18.07 58.76
N THR A 42 -32.47 17.80 57.64
CA THR A 42 -32.26 16.44 57.13
C THR A 42 -30.89 16.31 56.48
N PRO A 43 -30.11 15.26 56.79
CA PRO A 43 -28.87 14.98 56.08
C PRO A 43 -29.14 14.58 54.62
N LEU A 44 -28.29 15.03 53.69
CA LEU A 44 -28.36 14.55 52.30
C LEU A 44 -27.75 13.15 52.21
N HIS A 45 -28.57 12.27 51.63
CA HIS A 45 -28.52 10.88 51.17
C HIS A 45 -27.89 10.48 49.79
N ILE A 46 -26.61 10.70 49.41
CA ILE A 46 -25.97 10.03 48.25
C ILE A 46 -25.73 8.50 48.48
N LEU A 47 -26.58 7.68 47.86
CA LEU A 47 -26.46 6.22 47.85
C LEU A 47 -25.80 5.73 46.55
N THR A 48 -24.83 4.84 46.68
CA THR A 48 -24.23 4.08 45.58
C THR A 48 -24.75 2.65 45.63
N ARG A 49 -24.91 2.03 44.46
CA ARG A 49 -25.45 0.67 44.32
C ARG A 49 -24.37 -0.28 43.81
N ASP A 50 -24.26 -1.44 44.43
CA ASP A 50 -23.41 -2.54 44.00
C ASP A 50 -24.26 -3.77 43.71
N VAL A 51 -24.03 -4.40 42.56
CA VAL A 51 -24.74 -5.64 42.22
C VAL A 51 -24.05 -6.80 42.90
N LYS A 52 -24.79 -7.60 43.68
CA LYS A 52 -24.25 -8.75 44.43
C LYS A 52 -23.54 -9.75 43.52
N ALA A 53 -24.08 -9.99 42.33
CA ALA A 53 -23.47 -10.86 41.32
C ALA A 53 -22.08 -10.39 40.84
N LEU A 54 -21.79 -9.09 40.92
CA LEU A 54 -20.52 -8.50 40.47
C LEU A 54 -19.42 -8.53 41.55
N LYS A 55 -19.75 -8.80 42.82
CA LYS A 55 -18.78 -8.79 43.93
C LYS A 55 -17.81 -9.98 43.91
N GLY A 56 -18.15 -11.06 43.19
CA GLY A 56 -17.31 -12.25 43.04
C GLY A 56 -16.54 -12.34 41.72
N GLN A 57 -16.66 -11.33 40.85
CA GLN A 57 -15.92 -11.31 39.60
C GLN A 57 -14.65 -10.48 39.77
N GLU A 58 -13.52 -11.17 39.89
CA GLU A 58 -12.25 -10.50 39.70
C GLU A 58 -12.18 -9.97 38.26
N PRO A 59 -11.76 -8.71 38.04
CA PRO A 59 -11.44 -8.24 36.71
C PRO A 59 -10.42 -9.20 36.11
N ILE A 60 -10.82 -9.94 35.07
CA ILE A 60 -9.91 -10.85 34.36
C ILE A 60 -8.68 -10.03 34.01
N ALA A 61 -7.52 -10.41 34.56
CA ALA A 61 -6.25 -9.81 34.22
C ALA A 61 -5.95 -10.16 32.76
N VAL A 62 -6.50 -9.38 31.83
CA VAL A 62 -6.36 -9.64 30.41
C VAL A 62 -4.89 -9.39 30.05
N SER A 63 -4.20 -10.46 29.69
CA SER A 63 -2.82 -10.38 29.22
C SER A 63 -2.73 -9.42 28.02
N VAL A 64 -1.57 -8.79 27.85
CA VAL A 64 -1.34 -7.83 26.75
C VAL A 64 -1.61 -8.49 25.38
N LEU A 65 -1.32 -9.79 25.26
CA LEU A 65 -1.59 -10.59 24.07
C LEU A 65 -3.09 -10.72 23.79
N GLN A 66 -3.89 -11.10 24.78
CA GLN A 66 -5.35 -11.19 24.63
C GLN A 66 -5.98 -9.82 24.28
N ARG A 67 -5.41 -8.71 24.78
CA ARG A 67 -5.86 -7.35 24.40
C ARG A 67 -5.54 -7.02 22.94
N LEU A 68 -4.38 -7.46 22.44
CA LEU A 68 -3.98 -7.32 21.04
C LEU A 68 -4.88 -8.14 20.11
N GLU A 69 -5.18 -9.38 20.48
CA GLU A 69 -6.07 -10.28 19.76
C GLU A 69 -7.51 -9.74 19.71
N ALA A 70 -8.05 -9.31 20.86
CA ALA A 70 -9.38 -8.70 20.92
C ALA A 70 -9.47 -7.44 20.05
N ARG A 71 -8.41 -6.64 19.99
CA ARG A 71 -8.34 -5.45 19.14
C ARG A 71 -8.30 -5.80 17.64
N ALA A 72 -7.58 -6.85 17.28
CA ALA A 72 -7.55 -7.35 15.89
C ALA A 72 -8.94 -7.88 15.48
N ALA A 73 -9.59 -8.68 16.33
CA ALA A 73 -10.92 -9.25 16.07
C ALA A 73 -12.03 -8.18 15.93
N LEU A 74 -12.00 -7.14 16.78
CA LEU A 74 -12.91 -6.00 16.66
C LEU A 74 -12.59 -5.16 15.41
N GLY A 75 -11.30 -5.02 15.06
CA GLY A 75 -10.87 -4.33 13.85
C GLY A 75 -11.27 -5.04 12.55
N GLU A 76 -11.34 -6.37 12.56
CA GLU A 76 -11.79 -7.16 11.42
C GLU A 76 -13.31 -7.09 11.22
N SER A 77 -14.09 -7.12 12.31
CA SER A 77 -15.55 -7.03 12.25
C SER A 77 -16.04 -5.60 11.99
N PHE A 78 -15.56 -4.62 12.76
CA PHE A 78 -16.07 -3.24 12.76
C PHE A 78 -15.16 -2.21 12.04
N GLY A 79 -13.95 -2.59 11.63
CA GLY A 79 -13.01 -1.64 11.00
C GLY A 79 -13.44 -1.20 9.59
N THR A 80 -12.90 -0.06 9.14
CA THR A 80 -13.06 0.38 7.75
C THR A 80 -12.35 -0.59 6.78
N LYS A 81 -12.76 -0.64 5.50
CA LYS A 81 -12.12 -1.51 4.49
C LYS A 81 -10.59 -1.40 4.49
N LYS A 82 -10.07 -0.18 4.68
CA LYS A 82 -8.62 0.11 4.78
C LYS A 82 -7.99 -0.53 6.02
N ALA A 83 -8.64 -0.44 7.18
CA ALA A 83 -8.15 -1.02 8.42
C ALA A 83 -8.15 -2.55 8.40
N LYS A 84 -9.21 -3.18 7.84
CA LYS A 84 -9.30 -4.64 7.68
C LYS A 84 -8.18 -5.18 6.79
N LEU A 85 -7.90 -4.51 5.68
CA LEU A 85 -6.79 -4.88 4.77
C LEU A 85 -5.43 -4.75 5.45
N ALA A 86 -5.23 -3.73 6.28
CA ALA A 86 -3.98 -3.56 7.03
C ALA A 86 -3.77 -4.68 8.06
N ILE A 87 -4.83 -5.09 8.76
CA ILE A 87 -4.79 -6.22 9.71
C ILE A 87 -4.45 -7.53 8.97
N LYS A 88 -5.14 -7.82 7.86
CA LYS A 88 -4.88 -9.02 7.05
C LYS A 88 -3.47 -9.04 6.45
N ALA A 89 -2.96 -7.89 6.02
CA ALA A 89 -1.60 -7.77 5.52
C ALA A 89 -0.56 -8.00 6.64
N GLN A 90 -0.83 -7.52 7.85
CA GLN A 90 0.06 -7.75 9.00
C GLN A 90 0.09 -9.23 9.41
N GLU A 91 -1.06 -9.92 9.34
CA GLU A 91 -1.13 -11.38 9.55
C GLU A 91 -0.36 -12.13 8.47
N GLN A 92 -0.50 -11.74 7.20
CA GLN A 92 0.22 -12.34 6.08
C GLN A 92 1.73 -12.06 6.10
N ASN A 93 2.16 -10.89 6.62
CA ASN A 93 3.57 -10.54 6.74
C ASN A 93 4.28 -11.26 7.89
N LYS A 94 3.54 -11.95 8.75
CA LYS A 94 4.09 -12.83 9.78
C LYS A 94 4.54 -14.17 9.18
N VAL A 95 5.26 -14.11 8.05
CA VAL A 95 5.83 -15.28 7.39
C VAL A 95 7.06 -15.72 8.17
N ASP A 96 7.01 -16.93 8.70
CA ASP A 96 8.16 -17.55 9.37
C ASP A 96 9.20 -17.98 8.32
N VAL A 97 10.31 -17.25 8.28
CA VAL A 97 11.44 -17.49 7.37
C VAL A 97 12.10 -18.83 7.66
N SER A 98 12.04 -19.33 8.90
CA SER A 98 12.65 -20.61 9.27
C SER A 98 11.92 -21.83 8.69
N ALA A 99 10.59 -21.77 8.63
CA ALA A 99 9.78 -22.79 7.95
C ALA A 99 9.97 -22.77 6.42
N MET A 100 10.36 -21.63 5.84
CA MET A 100 10.57 -21.47 4.40
C MET A 100 11.89 -22.03 3.88
N GLU A 101 12.92 -22.18 4.73
CA GLU A 101 14.25 -22.63 4.30
C GLU A 101 14.21 -24.04 3.67
N SER A 102 13.42 -24.95 4.26
CA SER A 102 13.23 -26.31 3.72
C SER A 102 12.41 -26.36 2.41
N VAL A 103 11.50 -25.40 2.23
CA VAL A 103 10.64 -25.29 1.05
C VAL A 103 11.38 -24.62 -0.11
N GLN A 104 12.29 -23.69 0.19
CA GLN A 104 13.15 -23.06 -0.81
C GLN A 104 14.06 -24.10 -1.48
N ASP A 105 14.69 -24.99 -0.71
CA ASP A 105 15.57 -26.02 -1.26
C ASP A 105 14.83 -27.03 -2.16
N SER A 106 13.65 -27.51 -1.73
CA SER A 106 12.85 -28.45 -2.53
C SER A 106 12.21 -27.80 -3.77
N SER A 107 11.85 -26.52 -3.69
CA SER A 107 11.30 -25.78 -4.83
C SER A 107 12.37 -25.40 -5.85
N VAL A 108 13.54 -24.95 -5.38
CA VAL A 108 14.70 -24.65 -6.23
C VAL A 108 15.24 -25.93 -6.87
N ARG A 109 15.28 -27.05 -6.14
CA ARG A 109 15.64 -28.36 -6.72
C ARG A 109 14.65 -28.82 -7.76
N ARG A 110 13.33 -28.73 -7.52
CA ARG A 110 12.32 -29.04 -8.54
C ARG A 110 12.44 -28.17 -9.78
N LEU A 111 12.81 -26.90 -9.64
CA LEU A 111 13.10 -26.03 -10.77
C LEU A 111 14.37 -26.45 -11.52
N TYR A 112 15.41 -26.89 -10.81
CA TYR A 112 16.64 -27.42 -11.41
C TYR A 112 16.41 -28.77 -12.12
N ASP A 113 15.66 -29.67 -11.49
CA ASP A 113 15.36 -31.02 -11.98
C ASP A 113 14.34 -31.00 -13.13
N ALA A 114 13.42 -30.02 -13.14
CA ALA A 114 12.50 -29.77 -14.24
C ALA A 114 13.16 -29.05 -15.44
N VAL A 115 14.47 -28.78 -15.39
CA VAL A 115 15.25 -28.31 -16.54
C VAL A 115 16.09 -29.48 -17.09
N PRO A 116 15.51 -30.40 -17.87
CA PRO A 116 16.31 -31.25 -18.75
C PRO A 116 16.72 -30.41 -19.97
N ALA A 117 18.03 -30.24 -20.15
CA ALA A 117 18.68 -29.78 -21.38
C ALA A 117 18.39 -28.34 -21.86
N ILE A 118 18.79 -27.32 -21.09
CA ILE A 118 19.35 -26.11 -21.74
C ILE A 118 20.79 -26.46 -22.10
N GLY A 119 20.95 -27.08 -23.27
CA GLY A 119 22.25 -27.48 -23.80
C GLY A 119 23.23 -26.31 -23.76
N HIS A 120 24.42 -26.53 -23.22
CA HIS A 120 25.53 -25.59 -23.36
C HIS A 120 25.82 -25.38 -24.85
N PRO A 121 25.66 -24.17 -25.42
CA PRO A 121 26.13 -23.93 -26.78
C PRO A 121 27.65 -23.75 -26.74
N LYS A 122 28.38 -24.84 -26.94
CA LYS A 122 29.70 -24.77 -27.56
C LYS A 122 29.48 -24.50 -29.06
N GLN A 123 30.07 -23.39 -29.52
CA GLN A 123 30.37 -23.03 -30.92
C GLN A 123 29.29 -22.32 -31.75
N SER A 124 29.81 -21.34 -32.51
CA SER A 124 29.28 -20.74 -33.73
C SER A 124 28.14 -19.73 -33.60
N TRP A 125 28.53 -18.45 -33.55
CA TRP A 125 27.68 -17.28 -33.78
C TRP A 125 27.23 -17.20 -35.25
N LYS A 126 26.33 -18.09 -35.66
CA LYS A 126 25.61 -17.96 -36.92
C LYS A 126 24.12 -18.10 -36.64
N SER A 127 23.39 -17.05 -37.02
CA SER A 127 21.92 -16.95 -37.00
C SER A 127 21.30 -16.54 -35.66
N PHE A 128 21.45 -15.25 -35.32
CA PHE A 128 20.62 -14.60 -34.30
C PHE A 128 19.17 -14.52 -34.83
N SER A 129 18.35 -15.49 -34.44
CA SER A 129 16.93 -15.56 -34.80
C SER A 129 16.15 -14.50 -34.03
N ALA A 130 15.23 -13.85 -34.73
CA ALA A 130 14.55 -12.61 -34.39
C ALA A 130 13.57 -12.68 -33.18
N ARG A 131 13.67 -13.72 -32.33
CA ARG A 131 12.79 -13.98 -31.18
C ARG A 131 13.34 -13.49 -29.84
N GLU A 132 14.66 -13.31 -29.68
CA GLU A 132 15.25 -12.93 -28.38
C GLU A 132 15.35 -11.41 -28.13
N VAL A 133 15.17 -10.58 -29.16
CA VAL A 133 15.24 -9.10 -29.00
C VAL A 133 14.00 -8.53 -28.29
N ASN A 134 12.88 -9.27 -28.29
CA ASN A 134 11.59 -8.76 -27.84
C ASN A 134 11.46 -8.67 -26.31
N LEU A 135 12.19 -9.50 -25.55
CA LEU A 135 12.06 -9.54 -24.09
C LEU A 135 12.90 -8.47 -23.38
N TYR A 136 13.98 -8.00 -24.01
CA TYR A 136 14.92 -7.06 -23.39
C TYR A 136 14.63 -5.58 -23.70
N ALA A 137 14.07 -5.28 -24.88
CA ALA A 137 13.65 -3.91 -25.22
C ALA A 137 12.47 -3.41 -24.36
N VAL A 138 11.54 -4.32 -23.99
CA VAL A 138 10.34 -4.02 -23.20
C VAL A 138 10.66 -3.59 -21.76
N ARG A 139 11.79 -4.03 -21.18
CA ARG A 139 12.20 -3.61 -19.83
C ARG A 139 12.80 -2.19 -19.78
N CYS A 140 13.41 -1.72 -20.87
CA CYS A 140 14.10 -0.43 -20.89
C CYS A 140 13.16 0.76 -21.16
N CYS A 141 12.14 0.56 -21.99
CA CYS A 141 11.13 1.61 -22.27
C CYS A 141 10.20 1.86 -21.06
N ARG A 142 9.90 0.81 -20.27
CA ARG A 142 9.00 0.86 -19.11
C ARG A 142 9.48 1.76 -17.97
N ARG A 143 10.79 2.09 -17.90
CA ARG A 143 11.36 2.94 -16.84
C ARG A 143 11.47 4.42 -17.21
N SER A 144 11.34 4.77 -18.49
CA SER A 144 11.46 6.17 -18.95
C SER A 144 10.11 6.90 -19.10
N VAL A 145 9.02 6.18 -19.38
CA VAL A 145 7.69 6.78 -19.62
C VAL A 145 6.92 7.06 -18.32
N VAL A 146 7.31 6.47 -17.19
CA VAL A 146 6.60 6.65 -15.90
C VAL A 146 6.86 8.01 -15.24
N SER A 147 7.78 8.82 -15.75
CA SER A 147 8.13 10.10 -15.13
C SER A 147 7.34 11.31 -15.64
N ILE A 148 6.44 11.15 -16.62
CA ILE A 148 5.61 12.24 -17.13
C ILE A 148 4.19 11.72 -17.28
N HIS A 149 3.28 12.26 -16.48
CA HIS A 149 1.87 11.88 -16.25
C HIS A 149 1.67 11.10 -14.95
N GLY A 150 1.46 11.88 -13.89
CA GLY A 150 0.55 11.47 -12.84
C GLY A 150 -0.83 11.20 -13.44
N GLU A 151 -1.51 10.25 -12.82
CA GLU A 151 -2.94 9.90 -12.94
C GLU A 151 -3.30 8.64 -13.76
N CYS A 152 -4.08 7.79 -13.08
CA CYS A 152 -4.83 6.60 -13.51
C CYS A 152 -4.10 5.36 -14.07
N LYS A 153 -3.75 4.45 -13.15
CA LYS A 153 -3.42 3.04 -13.41
C LYS A 153 -4.70 2.23 -13.70
N ASP A 154 -4.88 1.78 -14.94
CA ASP A 154 -5.10 0.35 -15.27
C ASP A 154 -5.39 0.10 -16.77
N VAL A 155 -5.89 1.08 -17.52
CA VAL A 155 -6.17 0.92 -18.97
C VAL A 155 -4.91 1.10 -19.85
N PHE A 156 -3.93 1.87 -19.36
CA PHE A 156 -2.76 2.33 -20.13
C PHE A 156 -1.64 1.29 -20.35
N GLN A 157 -1.69 0.12 -19.69
CA GLN A 157 -0.61 -0.88 -19.75
C GLN A 157 -0.58 -1.66 -21.07
N LYS A 158 -1.74 -1.90 -21.70
CA LYS A 158 -1.81 -2.68 -22.96
C LYS A 158 -1.46 -1.82 -24.18
N GLU A 159 -1.92 -0.57 -24.19
CA GLU A 159 -1.67 0.38 -25.29
C GLU A 159 -0.17 0.69 -25.41
N THR A 160 0.49 0.97 -24.29
CA THR A 160 1.94 1.21 -24.26
C THR A 160 2.77 -0.01 -24.65
N LEU A 161 2.30 -1.22 -24.30
CA LEU A 161 2.94 -2.47 -24.70
C LEU A 161 2.84 -2.69 -26.21
N LEU A 162 1.64 -2.51 -26.78
CA LEU A 162 1.41 -2.64 -28.23
C LEU A 162 2.27 -1.65 -29.01
N LEU A 163 2.30 -0.40 -28.57
CA LEU A 163 3.11 0.65 -29.19
C LEU A 163 4.61 0.34 -29.13
N THR A 164 5.09 -0.23 -28.02
CA THR A 164 6.48 -0.69 -27.89
C THR A 164 6.83 -1.79 -28.90
N HIS A 165 5.92 -2.75 -29.11
CA HIS A 165 6.12 -3.81 -30.11
C HIS A 165 6.10 -3.25 -31.54
N MET A 166 5.21 -2.30 -31.82
CA MET A 166 5.17 -1.61 -33.12
C MET A 166 6.48 -0.87 -33.41
N PHE A 167 7.04 -0.12 -32.44
CA PHE A 167 8.34 0.55 -32.62
C PHE A 167 9.49 -0.43 -32.82
N ALA A 168 9.47 -1.58 -32.14
CA ALA A 168 10.48 -2.62 -32.35
C ALA A 168 10.43 -3.22 -33.76
N LEU A 169 9.24 -3.34 -34.34
CA LEU A 169 9.05 -3.79 -35.72
C LEU A 169 9.53 -2.74 -36.72
N CYS A 170 9.20 -1.45 -36.53
CA CYS A 170 9.72 -0.36 -37.37
C CYS A 170 11.25 -0.33 -37.37
N LEU A 171 11.88 -0.44 -36.20
CA LEU A 171 13.35 -0.50 -36.11
C LEU A 171 13.93 -1.72 -36.83
N ARG A 172 13.25 -2.86 -36.85
CA ARG A 172 13.75 -4.04 -37.57
C ARG A 172 13.65 -3.89 -39.09
N VAL A 173 12.61 -3.23 -39.58
CA VAL A 173 12.39 -3.01 -41.02
C VAL A 173 13.35 -1.97 -41.58
N ASP A 174 13.70 -0.95 -40.78
CA ASP A 174 14.57 0.16 -41.19
C ASP A 174 16.04 -0.01 -40.77
N ASP A 175 16.57 -1.24 -40.76
CA ASP A 175 17.97 -1.55 -40.40
C ASP A 175 18.44 -0.89 -39.08
N TYR A 176 17.55 -0.88 -38.09
CA TYR A 176 17.76 -0.33 -36.74
C TYR A 176 17.99 1.20 -36.68
N ALA A 177 17.59 1.92 -37.73
CA ALA A 177 17.69 3.36 -37.85
C ALA A 177 16.43 3.99 -38.49
N THR A 178 15.43 4.33 -37.67
CA THR A 178 14.17 4.91 -38.18
C THR A 178 14.08 6.43 -37.98
N ASN A 179 13.42 7.13 -38.91
CA ASN A 179 13.09 8.54 -38.79
C ASN A 179 11.92 8.77 -37.81
N ALA A 180 12.17 9.50 -36.73
CA ALA A 180 11.18 9.73 -35.68
C ALA A 180 10.03 10.66 -36.10
N GLU A 181 10.23 11.52 -37.11
CA GLU A 181 9.21 12.46 -37.56
C GLU A 181 8.12 11.80 -38.41
N ILE A 182 8.48 10.78 -39.19
CA ILE A 182 7.53 10.01 -40.01
C ILE A 182 6.64 9.17 -39.09
N ILE A 183 7.25 8.44 -38.16
CA ILE A 183 6.54 7.68 -37.13
C ILE A 183 5.60 8.57 -36.30
N ALA A 184 6.06 9.77 -35.91
CA ALA A 184 5.26 10.70 -35.12
C ALA A 184 4.02 11.20 -35.87
N LYS A 185 4.14 11.43 -37.20
CA LYS A 185 3.01 11.80 -38.05
C LYS A 185 2.00 10.65 -38.18
N ASP A 186 2.48 9.44 -38.44
CA ASP A 186 1.63 8.27 -38.66
C ASP A 186 0.89 7.84 -37.39
N LEU A 187 1.52 7.98 -36.23
CA LEU A 187 0.95 7.58 -34.94
C LEU A 187 0.32 8.75 -34.17
N SER A 188 0.33 9.97 -34.74
CA SER A 188 -0.15 11.20 -34.09
C SER A 188 0.39 11.40 -32.67
N GLN A 189 1.68 11.05 -32.45
CA GLN A 189 2.34 11.06 -31.15
C GLN A 189 3.48 12.09 -31.10
N SER A 190 3.80 12.56 -29.88
CA SER A 190 4.85 13.57 -29.66
C SER A 190 6.26 12.95 -29.65
N THR A 191 7.24 13.67 -30.21
CA THR A 191 8.65 13.24 -30.35
C THR A 191 9.51 13.46 -29.10
N GLN A 192 8.91 13.52 -27.90
CA GLN A 192 9.60 13.85 -26.64
C GLN A 192 10.36 12.67 -26.00
N SER A 193 11.10 11.90 -26.78
CA SER A 193 11.86 10.78 -26.21
C SER A 193 13.37 11.05 -26.19
N GLN A 194 13.99 10.74 -25.05
CA GLN A 194 15.40 10.99 -24.74
C GLN A 194 16.41 10.16 -25.56
N TRP A 195 15.93 9.26 -26.42
CA TRP A 195 16.73 8.34 -27.23
C TRP A 195 16.77 8.73 -28.72
N ILE A 196 16.11 9.84 -29.08
CA ILE A 196 16.13 10.41 -30.43
C ILE A 196 17.37 11.31 -30.56
N THR A 197 18.29 10.92 -31.44
CA THR A 197 19.55 11.62 -31.67
C THR A 197 19.66 12.05 -33.14
N LYS A 198 20.37 13.13 -33.42
CA LYS A 198 20.71 13.49 -34.81
C LYS A 198 21.75 12.51 -35.35
N LEU A 199 21.58 12.11 -36.60
CA LEU A 199 22.45 11.13 -37.23
C LEU A 199 23.86 11.72 -37.43
N THR A 200 24.90 10.98 -37.01
CA THR A 200 26.28 11.42 -37.21
C THR A 200 26.74 11.12 -38.64
N VAL A 201 27.78 11.80 -39.13
CA VAL A 201 28.31 11.60 -40.51
C VAL A 201 28.74 10.16 -40.77
N ALA A 202 29.23 9.46 -39.74
CA ALA A 202 29.55 8.04 -39.83
C ALA A 202 28.30 7.16 -39.98
N ASP A 203 27.22 7.51 -39.27
CA ASP A 203 25.95 6.78 -39.34
C ASP A 203 25.22 7.03 -40.67
N LEU A 204 25.31 8.24 -41.25
CA LEU A 204 24.81 8.58 -42.59
C LEU A 204 25.47 7.72 -43.67
N LYS A 205 26.80 7.60 -43.62
CA LYS A 205 27.57 6.79 -44.57
C LYS A 205 27.28 5.29 -44.43
N ARG A 206 27.02 4.81 -43.21
CA ARG A 206 26.65 3.41 -42.96
C ARG A 206 25.26 3.05 -43.47
N LEU A 207 24.32 4.00 -43.41
CA LEU A 207 22.95 3.81 -43.85
C LEU A 207 22.71 4.21 -45.32
N GLY A 208 23.72 4.81 -45.98
CA GLY A 208 23.60 5.24 -47.38
C GLY A 208 22.68 6.44 -47.60
N LEU A 209 22.43 7.25 -46.56
CA LEU A 209 21.57 8.43 -46.65
C LEU A 209 22.35 9.68 -47.10
N PRO A 210 21.70 10.61 -47.84
CA PRO A 210 22.33 11.87 -48.24
C PRO A 210 22.57 12.78 -47.03
N ASP A 211 23.59 13.64 -47.11
CA ASP A 211 23.96 14.58 -46.04
C ASP A 211 22.83 15.52 -45.61
N SER A 212 21.82 15.72 -46.47
CA SER A 212 20.61 16.50 -46.14
C SER A 212 19.78 15.86 -45.02
N ALA A 213 19.86 14.54 -44.84
CA ALA A 213 19.13 13.80 -43.81
C ALA A 213 19.71 13.98 -42.39
N ALA A 214 20.89 14.60 -42.25
CA ALA A 214 21.51 14.89 -40.95
C ALA A 214 20.66 15.81 -40.05
N LYS A 215 19.76 16.61 -40.65
CA LYS A 215 18.90 17.56 -39.94
C LYS A 215 17.74 16.88 -39.22
N THR A 216 17.33 15.71 -39.72
CA THR A 216 16.17 14.98 -39.24
C THR A 216 16.52 14.17 -37.99
N LYS A 217 15.56 14.06 -37.09
CA LYS A 217 15.70 13.34 -35.82
C LYS A 217 15.51 11.83 -36.03
N HIS A 218 16.53 11.05 -35.71
CA HIS A 218 16.53 9.59 -35.92
C HIS A 218 16.58 8.82 -34.60
N ALA A 219 15.92 7.68 -34.63
CA ALA A 219 15.86 6.66 -33.60
C ALA A 219 16.89 5.58 -33.95
N LEU A 220 17.96 5.47 -33.15
CA LEU A 220 19.07 4.54 -33.42
C LEU A 220 19.23 3.54 -32.28
N LEU A 221 19.27 2.25 -32.61
CA LEU A 221 19.62 1.20 -31.65
C LEU A 221 21.13 0.92 -31.68
N ARG A 222 21.84 1.29 -30.62
CA ARG A 222 23.30 1.06 -30.49
C ARG A 222 23.58 -0.20 -29.64
N VAL A 223 24.62 -0.92 -30.03
CA VAL A 223 25.17 -2.06 -29.29
C VAL A 223 26.60 -1.69 -28.85
N PRO A 224 26.99 -1.89 -27.59
CA PRO A 224 26.21 -2.45 -26.49
C PRO A 224 25.12 -1.51 -25.97
N LEU A 225 24.05 -2.08 -25.41
CA LEU A 225 22.91 -1.34 -24.88
C LEU A 225 23.31 -0.53 -23.63
N GLU A 226 23.25 0.80 -23.71
CA GLU A 226 23.48 1.66 -22.55
C GLU A 226 22.15 2.00 -21.86
N PHE A 227 22.05 1.62 -20.59
CA PHE A 227 20.89 1.94 -19.77
C PHE A 227 20.96 3.40 -19.30
N PRO A 228 19.86 4.18 -19.43
CA PRO A 228 19.85 5.55 -18.94
C PRO A 228 20.07 5.56 -17.43
N GLN A 229 21.09 6.28 -16.98
CA GLN A 229 21.38 6.41 -15.56
C GLN A 229 20.24 7.20 -14.86
N PRO A 230 19.80 6.78 -13.67
CA PRO A 230 18.79 7.52 -12.93
C PRO A 230 19.31 8.93 -12.61
N ARG A 231 18.56 9.96 -13.01
CA ARG A 231 18.91 11.36 -12.70
C ARG A 231 19.01 11.51 -11.18
N GLY A 232 20.21 11.74 -10.67
CA GLY A 232 20.45 11.99 -9.25
C GLY A 232 19.62 13.18 -8.79
N LYS A 233 18.83 13.00 -7.72
CA LYS A 233 18.07 14.09 -7.11
C LYS A 233 19.05 15.19 -6.68
N ARG A 234 18.96 16.36 -7.31
CA ARG A 234 19.60 17.58 -6.81
C ARG A 234 18.99 17.90 -5.45
N ARG A 235 19.81 17.90 -4.40
CA ARG A 235 19.43 18.45 -3.10
C ARG A 235 19.32 19.97 -3.28
N HIS A 236 18.11 20.50 -3.18
CA HIS A 236 17.92 21.94 -2.98
C HIS A 236 18.40 22.26 -1.57
N GLY A 237 19.42 23.13 -1.49
CA GLY A 237 19.76 23.88 -0.29
C GLY A 237 18.97 25.17 -0.22
#